data_AF-A0A6B3FH67-F1
#
_entry.id   AF-A0A6B3FH67-F1
#
_cell.length_a   1.000
_cell.length_b   1.000
_cell.length_c   1.000
_cell.angle_alpha   90.00
_cell.angle_beta   90.00
_cell.angle_gamma   90.00
#
_symmetry.space_group_name_H-M   'P 1'
#
loop_
_entity.id
_entity.type
_entity.pdbx_description
1 polymer ?
#
loop_
_entity_poly.entity_id
_entity_poly.type
_entity_poly.pdbx_seq_one_letter_code
_entity_poly.pdbx_strand_id
1 'polypeptide(L)' 'VIPDDAYGGTFRLFAKVVGRWGVDFSVADTSDPAAVRAALTDRTKAVWVETPSNPLLGITDIAAVAAVAQEAGAKL' A
#
# COMPACT_ATOMS: atom_id res chain seq x y z
N VAL A 1 4.38 -0.95 0.81
CA VAL A 1 3.22 -1.59 0.14
C VAL A 1 2.37 -0.49 -0.47
N ILE A 2 1.91 -0.66 -1.71
CA ILE A 2 0.96 0.23 -2.39
C ILE A 2 -0.29 -0.56 -2.77
N PRO A 3 -1.46 0.08 -2.94
CA PRO A 3 -2.67 -0.62 -3.33
C PRO A 3 -2.58 -1.11 -4.78
N ASP A 4 -3.25 -2.22 -5.08
CA ASP A 4 -3.45 -2.74 -6.42
C ASP A 4 -4.48 -1.94 -7.22
N ASP A 5 -5.43 -1.31 -6.53
CA ASP A 5 -6.39 -0.36 -7.06
C ASP A 5 -6.25 1.01 -6.40
N ALA A 6 -5.83 1.99 -7.19
CA ALA A 6 -5.73 3.39 -6.81
C ALA A 6 -5.72 4.25 -8.07
N TYR A 7 -5.72 5.57 -7.88
CA TYR A 7 -5.55 6.50 -8.97
C TYR A 7 -4.37 6.09 -9.87
N GLY A 8 -4.60 5.99 -11.18
CA GLY A 8 -3.59 5.48 -12.13
C GLY A 8 -2.27 6.27 -12.15
N GLY A 9 -2.29 7.53 -11.69
CA GLY A 9 -1.08 8.33 -11.47
C GLY A 9 -0.22 7.83 -10.30
N THR A 10 -0.81 7.24 -9.27
CA THR A 10 -0.12 6.68 -8.10
C THR A 10 0.82 5.56 -8.52
N PHE A 11 0.36 4.59 -9.31
CA PHE A 11 1.25 3.53 -9.80
C PHE A 11 2.40 4.10 -10.65
N ARG A 12 2.11 5.09 -11.51
CA ARG A 12 3.15 5.73 -12.34
C ARG A 12 4.17 6.49 -11.50
N LEU A 13 3.74 7.15 -10.42
CA LEU A 13 4.63 7.82 -9.46
C LEU A 13 5.63 6.80 -8.90
N PHE A 14 5.14 5.66 -8.38
CA PHE A 14 6.00 4.63 -7.83
C PHE A 14 6.94 4.01 -8.88
N ALA A 15 6.39 3.59 -10.03
CA ALA A 15 7.13 2.88 -11.05
C ALA A 15 8.11 3.75 -11.86
N LYS A 16 7.84 5.05 -12.06
CA LYS A 16 8.63 5.92 -12.95
C LYS A 16 9.44 7.00 -12.23
N VAL A 17 9.05 7.39 -11.02
CA VAL A 17 9.73 8.44 -10.26
C VAL A 17 10.42 7.85 -9.05
N VAL A 18 9.66 7.27 -8.12
CA VAL A 18 10.16 6.77 -6.83
C VAL A 18 11.16 5.62 -7.01
N GLY A 19 10.91 4.71 -7.96
CA GLY A 19 11.85 3.64 -8.29
C GLY A 19 13.22 4.13 -8.75
N ARG A 20 13.33 5.34 -9.35
CA ARG A 20 14.63 5.93 -9.73
C ARG A 20 15.44 6.41 -8.54
N TRP A 21 14.81 6.55 -7.37
CA TRP A 21 15.46 6.89 -6.10
C TRP A 21 15.88 5.65 -5.31
N GLY A 22 15.76 4.45 -5.89
CA GLY A 22 16.14 3.19 -5.24
C GLY A 22 15.12 2.69 -4.21
N VAL A 23 13.87 3.16 -4.29
CA VAL A 23 12.79 2.72 -3.42
C VAL A 23 12.02 1.59 -4.10
N ASP A 24 12.09 0.41 -3.49
CA ASP A 24 11.29 -0.76 -3.89
C ASP A 24 9.85 -0.64 -3.35
N PHE A 25 8.90 -1.26 -4.05
CA PHE A 25 7.52 -1.36 -3.58
C PHE A 25 6.93 -2.75 -3.89
N SER A 26 6.07 -3.21 -3.00
CA SER A 26 5.16 -4.35 -3.19
C SER A 26 3.73 -3.84 -3.39
N VAL A 27 2.91 -4.61 -4.09
CA VAL A 27 1.51 -4.31 -4.37
C VAL A 27 0.63 -5.29 -3.58
N ALA A 28 -0.48 -4.81 -3.01
CA ALA A 28 -1.47 -5.64 -2.31
C ALA A 28 -2.88 -5.06 -2.46
N ASP A 29 -3.90 -5.91 -2.39
CA ASP A 29 -5.28 -5.48 -2.13
C ASP A 29 -5.34 -4.91 -0.70
N THR A 30 -5.55 -3.59 -0.57
CA THR A 30 -5.61 -2.94 0.75
C THR A 30 -6.97 -3.09 1.43
N SER A 31 -7.99 -3.61 0.73
CA SER A 31 -9.26 -4.00 1.36
C SER A 31 -9.14 -5.30 2.16
N ASP A 32 -8.09 -6.09 1.92
CA ASP A 32 -7.73 -7.29 2.68
C ASP A 32 -6.48 -7.08 3.55
N PRO A 33 -6.63 -6.91 4.89
CA PRO A 33 -5.49 -6.81 5.80
C PRO A 33 -4.53 -8.01 5.76
N ALA A 34 -4.98 -9.20 5.36
CA ALA A 34 -4.11 -10.36 5.20
C ALA A 34 -3.20 -10.23 3.98
N ALA A 35 -3.72 -9.73 2.85
CA ALA A 35 -2.93 -9.41 1.67
C ALA A 35 -1.87 -8.34 1.98
N VAL A 36 -2.23 -7.28 2.73
CA VAL A 36 -1.26 -6.27 3.17
C VAL A 36 -0.17 -6.91 4.02
N ARG A 37 -0.53 -7.75 5.01
CA ARG A 37 0.43 -8.44 5.88
C ARG A 37 1.40 -9.32 5.07
N ALA A 38 0.90 -10.04 4.07
CA ALA A 38 1.73 -10.88 3.21
C ALA A 38 2.71 -10.10 2.32
N ALA A 39 2.37 -8.85 1.97
CA ALA A 39 3.21 -7.98 1.15
C ALA A 39 4.27 -7.20 1.94
N LEU A 40 4.24 -7.25 3.28
CA LEU A 40 5.24 -6.62 4.14
C LEU A 40 6.55 -7.39 4.11
N THR A 41 7.63 -6.64 4.27
CA THR A 41 9.00 -7.14 4.45
C THR A 41 9.67 -6.39 5.60
N ASP A 42 10.78 -6.91 6.09
CA ASP A 42 11.66 -6.24 7.05
C ASP A 42 12.14 -4.86 6.59
N ARG A 43 12.23 -4.64 5.27
CA ARG A 43 12.59 -3.35 4.66
C ARG A 43 11.41 -2.37 4.54
N THR A 44 10.17 -2.81 4.75
CA THR A 44 8.99 -1.97 4.52
C THR A 44 8.93 -0.82 5.52
N LYS A 45 8.73 0.41 5.01
CA LYS A 45 8.62 1.63 5.83
C LYS A 45 7.25 2.31 5.78
N ALA A 46 6.45 2.03 4.74
CA ALA A 46 5.13 2.62 4.57
C ALA A 46 4.16 1.66 3.86
N VAL A 47 2.89 1.76 4.23
CA VAL A 47 1.72 1.20 3.56
C VAL A 47 0.92 2.40 3.05
N TRP A 48 0.71 2.51 1.74
CA TRP A 48 -0.14 3.55 1.14
C TRP A 48 -1.55 3.01 0.97
N VAL A 49 -2.58 3.81 1.26
CA VAL A 49 -3.99 3.43 1.08
C VAL A 49 -4.77 4.54 0.37
N GLU A 50 -5.79 4.16 -0.39
CA GLU A 50 -6.78 5.06 -1.00
C GLU A 50 -8.17 4.46 -0.71
N THR A 51 -9.06 5.22 -0.06
CA THR A 51 -10.40 4.70 0.30
C THR A 51 -11.45 5.82 0.29
N PRO A 52 -12.57 5.67 -0.45
CA PRO A 52 -12.77 4.65 -1.48
C PRO A 52 -11.75 4.78 -2.62
N SER A 53 -11.30 3.67 -3.19
CA SER A 53 -10.43 3.70 -4.38
C SER A 53 -11.18 4.20 -5.61
N ASN A 54 -10.48 4.72 -6.62
CA ASN A 54 -11.06 5.07 -7.91
C ASN A 54 -10.40 4.27 -9.04
N PRO A 55 -11.17 3.58 -9.90
CA PRO A 55 -12.62 3.69 -10.11
C PRO A 55 -13.49 2.64 -9.42
N LEU A 56 -12.90 1.62 -8.78
CA LEU A 56 -13.66 0.46 -8.32
C LEU A 56 -14.37 0.67 -6.97
N LEU A 57 -14.12 1.80 -6.29
CA LEU A 57 -14.74 2.19 -5.02
C LEU A 57 -14.50 1.17 -3.90
N GLY A 58 -13.35 0.49 -3.93
CA GLY A 58 -12.92 -0.43 -2.89
C GLY A 58 -12.70 0.30 -1.57
N ILE A 59 -13.09 -0.33 -0.46
CA ILE A 59 -13.00 0.24 0.89
C ILE A 59 -11.90 -0.46 1.67
N THR A 60 -10.96 0.33 2.17
CA THR A 60 -9.92 -0.15 3.10
C THR A 60 -10.37 0.12 4.53
N ASP A 61 -10.35 -0.92 5.38
CA ASP A 61 -10.47 -0.72 6.82
C ASP A 61 -9.17 -0.09 7.36
N ILE A 62 -9.21 1.22 7.58
CA ILE A 62 -8.07 2.01 8.01
C ILE A 62 -7.51 1.49 9.34
N ALA A 63 -8.37 1.12 10.29
CA ALA A 63 -7.93 0.68 11.61
C ALA A 63 -7.24 -0.69 11.53
N ALA A 64 -7.81 -1.62 10.77
CA ALA A 64 -7.23 -2.94 10.58
C ALA A 64 -5.87 -2.87 9.86
N VAL A 65 -5.76 -2.09 8.79
CA VAL A 65 -4.50 -1.92 8.06
C VAL A 65 -3.46 -1.14 8.88
N ALA A 66 -3.88 -0.17 9.69
CA ALA A 66 -2.98 0.56 10.59
C ALA A 66 -2.33 -0.36 11.61
N ALA A 67 -3.11 -1.28 12.20
CA ALA A 67 -2.61 -2.28 13.12
C ALA A 67 -1.55 -3.18 12.45
N VAL A 68 -1.84 -3.68 11.24
CA VAL A 68 -0.90 -4.49 10.44
C VAL A 68 0.40 -3.72 10.13
N ALA A 69 0.30 -2.45 9.73
CA ALA A 69 1.47 -1.62 9.45
C ALA A 69 2.31 -1.39 10.72
N GLN A 70 1.66 -1.11 11.86
CA GLN A 70 2.32 -0.86 13.13
C GLN A 70 3.03 -2.11 13.67
N GLU A 71 2.43 -3.30 13.55
CA GLU A 71 3.05 -4.60 13.89
C GLU A 71 4.39 -4.80 13.15
N ALA A 72 4.47 -4.34 11.89
CA ALA A 72 5.67 -4.44 11.06
C ALA A 72 6.63 -3.24 11.21
N GLY A 73 6.35 -2.28 12.11
CA GLY A 73 7.15 -1.06 12.25
C GLY A 73 7.07 -0.11 11.05
N ALA A 74 6.06 -0.26 10.19
CA ALA A 74 5.78 0.62 9.06
C ALA A 74 4.79 1.73 9.45
N LYS A 75 4.78 2.81 8.69
CA LYS A 75 3.73 3.83 8.75
C LYS A 75 2.56 3.42 7.86
N LEU A 76 1.34 3.65 8.32
CA LEU A 76 0.19 3.83 7.44
C LEU A 76 0.10 5.31 7.08
#